data_AF-A0A2E1ZQJ8-F1
#
_entry.id   AF-A0A2E1ZQJ8-F1
#
_cell.length_a   1.000
_cell.length_b   1.000
_cell.length_c   1.000
_cell.angle_alpha   90.00
_cell.angle_beta   90.00
_cell.angle_gamma   90.00
#
_symmetry.space_group_name_H-M   'P 1'
#
loop_
_entity.id
_entity.type
_entity.pdbx_description
1 polymer ?
#
loop_
_entity_poly.entity_id
_entity_poly.type
_entity_poly.pdbx_seq_one_letter_code
_entity_poly.pdbx_strand_id
1 'polypeptide(L)'
;MHCFSKGASDFRKISISAFALLSVTLIPVCTGTLYAAVEPALTFEALYEQQCAVCHGNELQGEAIGVPLVGRDLLHGQSLEELAISIADGFPDSGMPAWSETLSTNQIRTLAVFIAEQRDSMPNGVFNVSTPMQFPEGVVASDKHSFTAVPVVEGLEELIFSMEILPDKQFLVTERTGGLLLISADGQESTMIQGTPKGYYNDANPRNGIGSMLEVILHPGYADNGWIYLHFSDRCEDCTVQSRQFNRPASMNKVVRGRIEDDQWIDQETIIEFDKASYQIGSDIGAGGRVAFDSEGHLFFSIGARSPNTMSGVQDLALPWGKIHRVNLDGSIPEDNPYVGDDSALDSIWSRGHRSPHGLEVNPLSDELWSTEMGPRGGDELNIIEPGGNFGWPLHSLGINYSGTEVNYGRDELEFFRIEDIVMPLVDFTPSPAVSSFIFYQGDAFPEWKNDILMGTLKAQQLFRFSLDGNRVIEQEILLDDFARIRDIESGVDGEVYLLLENGAGSKIARLMPGSVEVAE
;
A
#
# COMPACT_ATOMS: atom_id res chain seq x y z
N MET A 1 -36.20 28.62 77.43
CA MET A 1 -37.52 28.32 78.06
C MET A 1 -38.55 28.09 76.96
N HIS A 2 -39.75 27.59 77.31
CA HIS A 2 -40.90 27.16 76.47
C HIS A 2 -41.04 27.76 75.04
N CYS A 3 -41.37 27.06 73.94
CA CYS A 3 -41.91 25.71 73.63
C CYS A 3 -43.46 25.52 73.59
N PHE A 4 -43.96 24.90 72.50
CA PHE A 4 -45.36 24.49 72.16
C PHE A 4 -46.38 25.62 71.83
N SER A 5 -47.51 25.38 71.13
CA SER A 5 -48.24 24.12 70.86
C SER A 5 -48.95 23.96 69.47
N LYS A 6 -49.40 22.71 69.25
CA LYS A 6 -50.53 22.24 68.38
C LYS A 6 -51.83 23.05 68.65
N GLY A 7 -52.93 22.99 67.87
CA GLY A 7 -53.37 22.14 66.73
C GLY A 7 -54.82 21.63 66.95
N ALA A 8 -55.60 21.28 65.91
CA ALA A 8 -57.01 20.85 66.05
C ALA A 8 -57.52 19.93 64.90
N SER A 9 -58.59 19.15 65.14
CA SER A 9 -59.14 18.14 64.20
C SER A 9 -60.59 17.71 64.54
N ASP A 10 -61.42 17.45 63.51
CA ASP A 10 -62.64 16.58 63.44
C ASP A 10 -63.34 16.85 62.07
N PHE A 11 -64.25 16.08 61.45
CA PHE A 11 -64.83 14.70 61.57
C PHE A 11 -65.50 14.41 60.16
N ARG A 12 -66.21 13.31 59.79
CA ARG A 12 -66.69 12.06 60.42
C ARG A 12 -66.95 10.94 59.37
N LYS A 13 -66.51 9.72 59.69
CA LYS A 13 -67.06 8.38 59.30
C LYS A 13 -67.36 7.96 57.82
N ILE A 14 -66.60 6.93 57.41
CA ILE A 14 -67.03 5.59 56.89
C ILE A 14 -67.75 5.49 55.52
N SER A 15 -67.06 4.88 54.56
CA SER A 15 -67.45 3.58 53.98
C SER A 15 -66.19 2.74 53.70
N ILE A 16 -66.30 1.41 53.57
CA ILE A 16 -65.16 0.49 53.39
C ILE A 16 -65.33 -0.30 52.09
N SER A 17 -64.31 -0.24 51.23
CA SER A 17 -64.00 -1.19 50.17
C SER A 17 -62.48 -1.35 50.12
N ALA A 18 -61.96 -2.56 49.91
CA ALA A 18 -60.55 -2.90 50.15
C ALA A 18 -59.81 -3.37 48.88
N PHE A 19 -58.47 -3.25 48.91
CA PHE A 19 -57.49 -3.66 47.88
C PHE A 19 -57.68 -3.00 46.50
N ALA A 20 -56.79 -2.13 46.03
CA ALA A 20 -55.34 -2.29 46.02
C ALA A 20 -54.57 -0.96 46.16
N LEU A 21 -53.36 -1.03 46.73
CA LEU A 21 -52.40 0.07 46.69
C LEU A 21 -51.68 0.05 45.34
N LEU A 22 -51.96 1.02 44.47
CA LEU A 22 -51.01 1.39 43.41
C LEU A 22 -49.78 2.00 44.08
N SER A 23 -48.70 1.24 44.16
CA SER A 23 -47.37 1.81 44.31
C SER A 23 -47.06 2.62 43.05
N VAL A 24 -47.02 3.96 43.17
CA VAL A 24 -46.51 4.83 42.10
C VAL A 24 -44.99 4.69 42.07
N THR A 25 -44.51 3.58 41.51
CA THR A 25 -43.16 3.48 40.99
C THR A 25 -43.04 4.47 39.84
N LEU A 26 -42.24 5.52 40.05
CA LEU A 26 -41.68 6.31 38.97
C LEU A 26 -40.85 5.39 38.09
N ILE A 27 -41.45 4.90 37.00
CA ILE A 27 -40.72 4.23 35.93
C ILE A 27 -39.84 5.30 35.30
N PRO A 28 -38.49 5.20 35.36
CA PRO A 28 -37.67 6.04 34.52
C PRO A 28 -38.02 5.67 33.08
N VAL A 29 -38.49 6.63 32.30
CA VAL A 29 -38.66 6.44 30.86
C VAL A 29 -37.25 6.38 30.28
N CYS A 30 -36.66 5.19 30.28
CA CYS A 30 -35.51 4.90 29.46
C CYS A 30 -35.94 5.12 28.01
N THR A 31 -35.58 6.27 27.46
CA THR A 31 -35.43 6.47 26.02
C THR A 31 -34.23 5.66 25.55
N GLY A 32 -34.30 4.35 25.74
CA GLY A 32 -33.41 3.41 25.10
C GLY A 32 -33.69 3.52 23.62
N THR A 33 -32.79 4.20 22.91
CA THR A 33 -32.63 3.97 21.49
C THR A 33 -32.44 2.47 21.32
N LEU A 34 -33.44 1.82 20.72
CA LEU A 34 -33.26 0.51 20.14
C LEU A 34 -32.23 0.68 19.02
N TYR A 35 -30.96 0.55 19.38
CA TYR A 35 -30.02 -0.11 18.51
C TYR A 35 -30.67 -1.44 18.17
N ALA A 36 -31.25 -1.54 16.99
CA ALA A 36 -31.37 -2.83 16.34
C ALA A 36 -29.95 -3.40 16.37
N ALA A 37 -29.79 -4.59 16.95
CA ALA A 37 -28.56 -5.32 16.75
C ALA A 37 -28.46 -5.56 15.24
N VAL A 38 -27.56 -4.81 14.59
CA VAL A 38 -27.18 -5.11 13.21
C VAL A 38 -26.68 -6.54 13.27
N GLU A 39 -27.39 -7.47 12.63
CA GLU A 39 -26.90 -8.84 12.52
C GLU A 39 -25.50 -8.74 11.90
N PRO A 40 -24.47 -9.35 12.50
CA PRO A 40 -23.11 -9.20 12.02
C PRO A 40 -23.08 -9.66 10.57
N ALA A 41 -22.75 -8.74 9.67
CA ALA A 41 -22.69 -9.03 8.25
C ALA A 41 -21.81 -10.27 8.06
N LEU A 42 -22.35 -11.29 7.38
CA LEU A 42 -21.65 -12.54 7.17
C LEU A 42 -20.27 -12.25 6.58
N THR A 43 -19.23 -12.85 7.16
CA THR A 43 -17.91 -12.80 6.54
C THR A 43 -17.99 -13.44 5.16
N PHE A 44 -17.12 -13.03 4.25
CA PHE A 44 -17.20 -13.48 2.85
C PHE A 44 -16.95 -14.98 2.71
N GLU A 45 -16.18 -15.59 3.61
CA GLU A 45 -16.03 -17.04 3.73
C GLU A 45 -17.33 -17.70 4.17
N ALA A 46 -18.02 -17.16 5.19
CA ALA A 46 -19.31 -17.66 5.65
C ALA A 46 -20.44 -17.46 4.61
N LEU A 47 -20.34 -16.41 3.78
CA LEU A 47 -21.23 -16.18 2.65
C LEU A 47 -20.96 -17.20 1.52
N TYR A 48 -19.69 -17.45 1.19
CA TYR A 48 -19.30 -18.47 0.22
C TYR A 48 -19.72 -19.88 0.69
N GLU A 49 -19.51 -20.22 1.96
CA GLU A 49 -19.92 -21.50 2.56
C GLU A 49 -21.44 -21.72 2.44
N GLN A 50 -22.24 -20.67 2.70
CA GLN A 50 -23.70 -20.76 2.66
C GLN A 50 -24.28 -20.84 1.24
N GLN A 51 -23.70 -20.13 0.27
CA GLN A 51 -24.30 -19.97 -1.07
C GLN A 51 -23.60 -20.79 -2.17
N CYS A 52 -22.28 -20.95 -2.10
CA CYS A 52 -21.46 -21.47 -3.21
C CYS A 52 -20.85 -22.85 -2.93
N ALA A 53 -20.41 -23.10 -1.69
CA ALA A 53 -19.63 -24.30 -1.35
C ALA A 53 -20.39 -25.63 -1.52
N VAL A 54 -21.73 -25.61 -1.51
CA VAL A 54 -22.55 -26.80 -1.81
C VAL A 54 -22.38 -27.31 -3.25
N CYS A 55 -21.99 -26.43 -4.18
CA CYS A 55 -21.68 -26.77 -5.58
C CYS A 55 -20.18 -26.83 -5.86
N HIS A 56 -19.40 -25.97 -5.22
CA HIS A 56 -17.99 -25.74 -5.55
C HIS A 56 -17.00 -26.22 -4.49
N GLY A 57 -17.48 -26.76 -3.37
CA GLY A 57 -16.66 -27.22 -2.25
C GLY A 57 -16.12 -26.09 -1.38
N ASN A 58 -15.81 -26.39 -0.12
CA ASN A 58 -15.29 -25.41 0.85
C ASN A 58 -13.91 -24.84 0.44
N GLU A 59 -13.10 -25.63 -0.26
CA GLU A 59 -11.76 -25.27 -0.76
C GLU A 59 -11.78 -24.99 -2.27
N LEU A 60 -12.97 -24.67 -2.82
CA LEU A 60 -13.22 -24.41 -4.25
C LEU A 60 -12.91 -25.60 -5.18
N GLN A 61 -12.73 -26.80 -4.59
CA GLN A 61 -12.25 -28.01 -5.26
C GLN A 61 -13.30 -28.72 -6.14
N GLY A 62 -14.55 -28.24 -6.15
CA GLY A 62 -15.69 -28.84 -6.82
C GLY A 62 -16.40 -29.90 -5.97
N GLU A 63 -17.68 -30.14 -6.26
CA GLU A 63 -18.51 -31.14 -5.58
C GLU A 63 -19.38 -31.92 -6.58
N ALA A 64 -20.13 -32.92 -6.12
CA ALA A 64 -20.92 -33.80 -6.98
C ALA A 64 -21.98 -33.11 -7.87
N ILE A 65 -22.26 -31.83 -7.65
CA ILE A 65 -23.24 -31.02 -8.41
C ILE A 65 -22.64 -29.76 -9.07
N GLY A 66 -21.33 -29.51 -8.98
CA GLY A 66 -20.71 -28.30 -9.53
C GLY A 66 -19.21 -28.42 -9.78
N VAL A 67 -18.68 -27.54 -10.62
CA VAL A 67 -17.28 -27.61 -11.08
C VAL A 67 -16.29 -27.06 -10.04
N PRO A 68 -15.02 -27.52 -10.04
CA PRO A 68 -13.94 -26.82 -9.34
C PRO A 68 -13.82 -25.39 -9.86
N LEU A 69 -13.61 -24.43 -8.95
CA LEU A 69 -13.33 -23.03 -9.30
C LEU A 69 -11.82 -22.73 -9.32
N VAL A 70 -10.99 -23.58 -8.69
CA VAL A 70 -9.52 -23.49 -8.70
C VAL A 70 -8.87 -24.64 -9.48
N GLY A 71 -7.59 -24.49 -9.82
CA GLY A 71 -6.79 -25.54 -10.48
C GLY A 71 -7.18 -25.85 -11.94
N ARG A 72 -7.95 -24.96 -12.59
CA ARG A 72 -8.41 -25.12 -13.98
C ARG A 72 -8.87 -23.80 -14.61
N ASP A 73 -8.95 -23.81 -15.94
CA ASP A 73 -9.70 -22.82 -16.71
C ASP A 73 -11.20 -22.89 -16.46
N LEU A 74 -11.82 -21.71 -16.38
CA LEU A 74 -13.27 -21.52 -16.37
C LEU A 74 -13.74 -21.08 -17.77
N LEU A 75 -14.97 -21.45 -18.13
CA LEU A 75 -15.59 -21.02 -19.39
C LEU A 75 -16.08 -19.56 -19.31
N HIS A 76 -16.46 -19.15 -18.10
CA HIS A 76 -16.85 -17.81 -17.70
C HIS A 76 -16.28 -17.61 -16.30
N GLY A 77 -15.53 -16.53 -16.07
CA GLY A 77 -14.85 -16.27 -14.80
C GLY A 77 -13.32 -16.29 -14.88
N GLN A 78 -12.74 -15.94 -16.04
CA GLN A 78 -11.29 -15.76 -16.17
C GLN A 78 -10.83 -14.36 -15.72
N SER A 79 -11.74 -13.39 -15.65
CA SER A 79 -11.51 -12.09 -15.00
C SER A 79 -12.42 -11.90 -13.78
N LEU A 80 -12.08 -10.95 -12.91
CA LEU A 80 -12.93 -10.55 -11.78
C LEU A 80 -14.32 -10.08 -12.23
N GLU A 81 -14.41 -9.38 -13.35
CA GLU A 81 -15.68 -8.91 -13.93
C GLU A 81 -16.52 -10.11 -14.41
N GLU A 82 -15.92 -11.06 -15.13
CA GLU A 82 -16.62 -12.28 -15.54
C GLU A 82 -17.07 -13.12 -14.34
N LEU A 83 -16.28 -13.19 -13.26
CA LEU A 83 -16.67 -13.86 -12.02
C LEU A 83 -17.87 -13.17 -11.38
N ALA A 84 -17.84 -11.83 -11.27
CA ALA A 84 -18.95 -11.05 -10.72
C ALA A 84 -20.24 -11.19 -11.54
N ILE A 85 -20.16 -11.17 -12.87
CA ILE A 85 -21.29 -11.40 -13.78
C ILE A 85 -21.80 -12.84 -13.65
N SER A 86 -20.91 -13.83 -13.66
CA SER A 86 -21.26 -15.25 -13.52
C SER A 86 -21.97 -15.55 -12.20
N ILE A 87 -21.62 -14.85 -11.12
CA ILE A 87 -22.32 -14.94 -9.83
C ILE A 87 -23.65 -14.18 -9.89
N ALA A 88 -23.68 -12.96 -10.44
CA ALA A 88 -24.89 -12.14 -10.50
C ALA A 88 -26.03 -12.78 -11.31
N ASP A 89 -25.72 -13.23 -12.53
CA ASP A 89 -26.70 -13.74 -13.50
C ASP A 89 -26.89 -15.27 -13.37
N GLY A 90 -25.88 -15.98 -12.86
CA GLY A 90 -25.90 -17.43 -12.73
C GLY A 90 -25.93 -18.17 -14.07
N PHE A 91 -26.22 -19.46 -14.01
CA PHE A 91 -26.48 -20.31 -15.18
C PHE A 91 -27.67 -21.24 -14.90
N PRO A 92 -28.92 -20.72 -14.93
CA PRO A 92 -30.09 -21.47 -14.45
C PRO A 92 -30.35 -22.78 -15.20
N ASP A 93 -30.10 -22.82 -16.52
CA ASP A 93 -30.20 -24.03 -17.35
C ASP A 93 -29.17 -25.11 -16.96
N SER A 94 -28.07 -24.71 -16.29
CA SER A 94 -27.03 -25.59 -15.72
C SER A 94 -27.20 -25.81 -14.21
N GLY A 95 -28.26 -25.28 -13.60
CA GLY A 95 -28.57 -25.44 -12.17
C GLY A 95 -27.94 -24.41 -11.22
N MET A 96 -27.18 -23.43 -11.71
CA MET A 96 -26.65 -22.33 -10.89
C MET A 96 -27.65 -21.16 -10.86
N PRO A 97 -28.17 -20.74 -9.69
CA PRO A 97 -29.12 -19.64 -9.61
C PRO A 97 -28.45 -18.28 -9.84
N ALA A 98 -29.26 -17.29 -10.23
CA ALA A 98 -28.86 -15.88 -10.31
C ALA A 98 -28.78 -15.28 -8.90
N TRP A 99 -27.59 -14.94 -8.40
CA TRP A 99 -27.46 -14.41 -7.05
C TRP A 99 -27.87 -12.93 -6.92
N SER A 100 -27.99 -12.19 -8.03
CA SER A 100 -28.50 -10.81 -8.06
C SER A 100 -29.93 -10.64 -7.51
N GLU A 101 -30.73 -11.71 -7.45
CA GLU A 101 -32.06 -11.68 -6.83
C GLU A 101 -32.02 -11.68 -5.28
N THR A 102 -30.87 -11.99 -4.67
CA THR A 102 -30.75 -12.24 -3.22
C THR A 102 -29.53 -11.61 -2.53
N LEU A 103 -28.46 -11.34 -3.28
CA LEU A 103 -27.24 -10.70 -2.80
C LEU A 103 -27.09 -9.29 -3.38
N SER A 104 -26.56 -8.37 -2.57
CA SER A 104 -26.19 -7.03 -3.05
C SER A 104 -24.95 -7.07 -3.96
N THR A 105 -24.78 -6.06 -4.81
CA THR A 105 -23.60 -5.91 -5.68
C THR A 105 -22.28 -5.99 -4.92
N ASN A 106 -22.21 -5.43 -3.71
CA ASN A 106 -21.02 -5.48 -2.86
C ASN A 106 -20.74 -6.90 -2.32
N GLN A 107 -21.77 -7.69 -2.01
CA GLN A 107 -21.61 -9.10 -1.67
C GLN A 107 -21.14 -9.93 -2.87
N ILE A 108 -21.69 -9.67 -4.07
CA ILE A 108 -21.30 -10.34 -5.32
C ILE A 108 -19.85 -10.02 -5.69
N ARG A 109 -19.43 -8.74 -5.68
CA ARG A 109 -18.04 -8.33 -5.90
C ARG A 109 -17.11 -8.99 -4.88
N THR A 110 -17.51 -9.06 -3.62
CA THR A 110 -16.71 -9.68 -2.55
C THR A 110 -16.55 -11.19 -2.71
N LEU A 111 -17.58 -11.91 -3.19
CA LEU A 111 -17.46 -13.33 -3.55
C LEU A 111 -16.55 -13.52 -4.77
N ALA A 112 -16.65 -12.66 -5.79
CA ALA A 112 -15.78 -12.69 -6.96
C ALA A 112 -14.30 -12.46 -6.56
N VAL A 113 -14.01 -11.47 -5.71
CA VAL A 113 -12.67 -11.21 -5.17
C VAL A 113 -12.17 -12.41 -4.36
N PHE A 114 -13.00 -13.02 -3.51
CA PHE A 114 -12.61 -14.21 -2.75
C PHE A 114 -12.26 -15.40 -3.65
N ILE A 115 -13.04 -15.64 -4.71
CA ILE A 115 -12.78 -16.72 -5.67
C ILE A 115 -11.51 -16.46 -6.47
N ALA A 116 -11.30 -15.22 -6.96
CA ALA A 116 -10.06 -14.84 -7.64
C ALA A 116 -8.83 -14.99 -6.72
N GLU A 117 -8.90 -14.53 -5.47
CA GLU A 117 -7.83 -14.72 -4.48
C GLU A 117 -7.41 -16.20 -4.29
N GLN A 118 -8.33 -17.16 -4.42
CA GLN A 118 -7.97 -18.58 -4.34
C GLN A 118 -7.46 -19.14 -5.68
N ARG A 119 -7.94 -18.62 -6.81
CA ARG A 119 -7.46 -19.00 -8.16
C ARG A 119 -6.03 -18.58 -8.38
N ASP A 120 -5.69 -17.38 -7.93
CA ASP A 120 -4.41 -16.73 -8.17
C ASP A 120 -3.39 -17.01 -7.05
N SER A 121 -3.65 -18.00 -6.18
CA SER A 121 -2.84 -18.35 -4.99
C SER A 121 -2.53 -17.16 -4.04
N MET A 122 -3.44 -16.19 -4.00
CA MET A 122 -3.32 -14.92 -3.28
C MET A 122 -4.38 -14.73 -2.15
N PRO A 123 -4.59 -15.70 -1.23
CA PRO A 123 -5.59 -15.58 -0.18
C PRO A 123 -5.35 -14.39 0.77
N ASN A 124 -6.45 -13.82 1.29
CA ASN A 124 -6.43 -12.74 2.26
C ASN A 124 -5.60 -13.11 3.52
N GLY A 125 -4.84 -12.15 4.06
CA GLY A 125 -3.99 -12.34 5.24
C GLY A 125 -2.68 -13.12 5.02
N VAL A 126 -2.45 -13.69 3.83
CA VAL A 126 -1.16 -14.28 3.45
C VAL A 126 -0.28 -13.22 2.78
N PHE A 127 0.97 -13.12 3.25
CA PHE A 127 1.93 -12.08 2.85
C PHE A 127 3.29 -12.60 2.39
N ASN A 128 3.53 -13.92 2.46
CA ASN A 128 4.76 -14.58 1.97
C ASN A 128 6.11 -14.05 2.51
N VAL A 129 6.11 -13.30 3.62
CA VAL A 129 7.26 -12.56 4.18
C VAL A 129 8.48 -13.44 4.48
N SER A 130 8.27 -14.71 4.81
CA SER A 130 9.33 -15.70 5.11
C SER A 130 9.26 -16.91 4.16
N THR A 131 8.59 -16.78 3.01
CA THR A 131 8.60 -17.81 1.97
C THR A 131 10.02 -17.87 1.38
N PRO A 132 10.64 -19.05 1.25
CA PRO A 132 11.98 -19.16 0.66
C PRO A 132 11.98 -18.67 -0.80
N MET A 133 12.96 -17.85 -1.17
CA MET A 133 13.15 -17.40 -2.55
C MET A 133 13.43 -18.60 -3.46
N GLN A 134 12.70 -18.72 -4.57
CA GLN A 134 12.96 -19.69 -5.64
C GLN A 134 13.74 -18.98 -6.76
N PHE A 135 14.83 -19.57 -7.23
CA PHE A 135 15.57 -19.08 -8.39
C PHE A 135 15.41 -20.09 -9.54
N PRO A 136 15.06 -19.66 -10.77
CA PRO A 136 14.92 -20.58 -11.91
C PRO A 136 16.22 -21.33 -12.22
N GLU A 137 16.12 -22.63 -12.51
CA GLU A 137 17.27 -23.43 -12.95
C GLU A 137 17.63 -23.13 -14.40
N GLY A 138 18.43 -22.07 -14.62
CA GLY A 138 18.99 -21.72 -15.92
C GLY A 138 18.29 -20.54 -16.59
N VAL A 139 17.96 -20.70 -17.87
CA VAL A 139 17.47 -19.62 -18.73
C VAL A 139 15.94 -19.56 -18.70
N VAL A 140 15.41 -18.43 -18.26
CA VAL A 140 14.01 -18.01 -18.44
C VAL A 140 13.85 -17.42 -19.84
N ALA A 141 12.76 -17.76 -20.52
CA ALA A 141 12.35 -17.13 -21.77
C ALA A 141 11.18 -16.18 -21.51
N SER A 142 11.19 -15.04 -22.21
CA SER A 142 10.13 -14.03 -22.26
C SER A 142 9.79 -13.74 -23.73
N ASP A 143 8.70 -13.02 -23.98
CA ASP A 143 8.21 -12.68 -25.32
C ASP A 143 9.21 -11.85 -26.15
N LYS A 144 10.17 -11.17 -25.50
CA LYS A 144 11.20 -10.33 -26.16
C LYS A 144 12.65 -10.81 -25.95
N HIS A 145 12.95 -11.41 -24.80
CA HIS A 145 14.33 -11.78 -24.41
C HIS A 145 14.41 -13.17 -23.78
N SER A 146 15.64 -13.64 -23.56
CA SER A 146 15.92 -14.73 -22.63
C SER A 146 16.95 -14.26 -21.60
N PHE A 147 16.85 -14.71 -20.35
CA PHE A 147 17.70 -14.24 -19.26
C PHE A 147 17.91 -15.30 -18.17
N THR A 148 18.91 -15.09 -17.33
CA THR A 148 19.12 -15.86 -16.09
C THR A 148 18.98 -14.91 -14.90
N ALA A 149 18.21 -15.30 -13.89
CA ALA A 149 18.14 -14.59 -12.61
C ALA A 149 19.12 -15.24 -11.63
N VAL A 150 20.10 -14.48 -11.13
CA VAL A 150 21.11 -14.99 -10.18
C VAL A 150 21.24 -14.10 -8.95
N PRO A 151 21.45 -14.63 -7.74
CA PRO A 151 21.83 -13.82 -6.59
C PRO A 151 23.23 -13.24 -6.82
N VAL A 152 23.41 -11.97 -6.49
CA VAL A 152 24.69 -11.23 -6.57
C VAL A 152 25.12 -10.65 -5.22
N VAL A 153 24.19 -10.41 -4.31
CA VAL A 153 24.46 -10.08 -2.91
C VAL A 153 23.59 -10.95 -1.99
N GLU A 154 24.20 -11.55 -0.97
CA GLU A 154 23.53 -12.39 0.03
C GLU A 154 23.92 -12.00 1.45
N GLY A 155 23.15 -12.45 2.44
CA GLY A 155 23.45 -12.22 3.86
C GLY A 155 23.07 -10.84 4.38
N LEU A 156 22.22 -10.10 3.64
CA LEU A 156 21.65 -8.83 4.09
C LEU A 156 20.65 -9.04 5.23
N GLU A 157 20.46 -8.01 6.05
CA GLU A 157 19.47 -8.00 7.12
C GLU A 157 18.03 -8.25 6.64
N GLU A 158 17.14 -8.53 7.59
CA GLU A 158 15.73 -8.75 7.26
C GLU A 158 15.04 -7.47 6.75
N LEU A 159 14.17 -7.65 5.76
CA LEU A 159 13.26 -6.64 5.24
C LEU A 159 13.92 -5.32 4.78
N ILE A 160 15.02 -5.37 4.03
CA ILE A 160 15.63 -4.18 3.40
C ILE A 160 14.58 -3.42 2.55
N PHE A 161 14.66 -2.08 2.51
CA PHE A 161 13.64 -1.25 1.83
C PHE A 161 14.02 -0.80 0.43
N SER A 162 15.22 -0.26 0.22
CA SER A 162 15.63 0.29 -1.08
C SER A 162 17.10 0.01 -1.38
N MET A 163 17.45 0.00 -2.66
CA MET A 163 18.83 -0.05 -3.15
C MET A 163 19.05 0.99 -4.26
N GLU A 164 20.30 1.36 -4.49
CA GLU A 164 20.73 2.32 -5.51
C GLU A 164 22.14 1.92 -6.00
N ILE A 165 22.45 2.14 -7.29
CA ILE A 165 23.66 1.63 -7.94
C ILE A 165 24.60 2.79 -8.29
N LEU A 166 25.76 2.81 -7.63
CA LEU A 166 26.78 3.84 -7.84
C LEU A 166 27.47 3.69 -9.21
N PRO A 167 28.04 4.79 -9.78
CA PRO A 167 28.73 4.75 -11.08
C PRO A 167 29.95 3.81 -11.16
N ASP A 168 30.50 3.40 -10.02
CA ASP A 168 31.58 2.40 -9.88
C ASP A 168 31.04 0.96 -9.68
N LYS A 169 29.71 0.79 -9.74
CA LYS A 169 28.93 -0.45 -9.58
C LYS A 169 28.86 -0.97 -8.15
N GLN A 170 29.22 -0.17 -7.15
CA GLN A 170 28.86 -0.43 -5.76
C GLN A 170 27.37 -0.23 -5.50
N PHE A 171 26.83 -0.87 -4.46
CA PHE A 171 25.41 -0.72 -4.07
C PHE A 171 25.30 0.13 -2.81
N LEU A 172 24.43 1.13 -2.82
CA LEU A 172 23.88 1.74 -1.62
C LEU A 172 22.57 1.04 -1.27
N VAL A 173 22.33 0.77 0.01
CA VAL A 173 21.21 -0.06 0.48
C VAL A 173 20.66 0.49 1.81
N THR A 174 19.35 0.68 1.92
CA THR A 174 18.71 1.12 3.17
C THR A 174 18.26 -0.04 4.05
N GLU A 175 19.05 -0.31 5.09
CA GLU A 175 18.62 -1.18 6.17
C GLU A 175 17.56 -0.47 7.02
N ARG A 176 16.35 -1.04 7.09
CA ARG A 176 15.20 -0.45 7.80
C ARG A 176 15.45 -0.09 9.27
N THR A 177 16.48 -0.67 9.90
CA THR A 177 17.00 -0.30 11.22
C THR A 177 18.48 0.09 11.26
N GLY A 178 19.32 -0.36 10.34
CA GLY A 178 20.75 -0.06 10.37
C GLY A 178 21.09 1.39 10.02
N GLY A 179 20.45 1.94 8.99
CA GLY A 179 20.87 3.16 8.31
C GLY A 179 21.18 2.87 6.84
N LEU A 180 22.26 3.46 6.33
CA LEU A 180 22.75 3.21 4.97
C LEU A 180 23.94 2.24 4.97
N LEU A 181 23.82 1.16 4.21
CA LEU A 181 24.88 0.18 3.94
C LEU A 181 25.47 0.46 2.55
N LEU A 182 26.79 0.47 2.44
CA LEU A 182 27.52 0.47 1.18
C LEU A 182 28.09 -0.93 0.95
N ILE A 183 27.93 -1.47 -0.26
CA ILE A 183 28.36 -2.82 -0.65
C ILE A 183 29.31 -2.72 -1.83
N SER A 184 30.36 -3.54 -1.81
CA SER A 184 31.29 -3.74 -2.93
C SER A 184 30.60 -4.21 -4.22
N ALA A 185 31.18 -3.89 -5.37
CA ALA A 185 30.61 -4.22 -6.69
C ALA A 185 30.59 -5.72 -7.02
N ASP A 186 31.26 -6.56 -6.23
CA ASP A 186 31.21 -8.03 -6.30
C ASP A 186 30.31 -8.65 -5.22
N GLY A 187 29.67 -7.82 -4.38
CA GLY A 187 28.74 -8.24 -3.33
C GLY A 187 29.38 -8.94 -2.12
N GLN A 188 30.71 -8.95 -1.99
CA GLN A 188 31.41 -9.77 -0.97
C GLN A 188 31.73 -9.01 0.33
N GLU A 189 31.99 -7.72 0.23
CA GLU A 189 32.29 -6.82 1.37
C GLU A 189 31.24 -5.72 1.50
N SER A 190 30.92 -5.31 2.73
CA SER A 190 29.98 -4.21 3.02
C SER A 190 30.38 -3.43 4.28
N THR A 191 30.04 -2.13 4.30
CA THR A 191 30.35 -1.18 5.36
C THR A 191 29.13 -0.29 5.65
N MET A 192 28.85 -0.03 6.93
CA MET A 192 27.77 0.88 7.33
C MET A 192 28.27 2.32 7.27
N ILE A 193 27.62 3.17 6.48
CA ILE A 193 27.97 4.59 6.40
C ILE A 193 27.65 5.27 7.72
N GLN A 194 28.68 5.80 8.37
CA GLN A 194 28.57 6.39 9.70
C GLN A 194 27.96 7.80 9.63
N GLY A 195 27.13 8.15 10.62
CA GLY A 195 26.52 9.47 10.71
C GLY A 195 25.23 9.67 9.91
N THR A 196 24.78 8.67 9.13
CA THR A 196 23.46 8.72 8.48
C THR A 196 22.31 8.76 9.50
N PRO A 197 21.10 9.18 9.07
CA PRO A 197 19.86 8.83 9.76
C PRO A 197 19.79 7.33 10.08
N LYS A 198 19.03 6.98 11.12
CA LYS A 198 18.89 5.61 11.63
C LYS A 198 17.45 5.18 11.66
N GLY A 199 17.24 3.90 11.40
CA GLY A 199 15.94 3.26 11.48
C GLY A 199 15.64 2.68 12.87
N TYR A 200 14.36 2.35 13.12
CA TYR A 200 13.87 1.92 14.42
C TYR A 200 12.72 0.89 14.35
N TYR A 201 12.84 -0.18 15.14
CA TYR A 201 11.74 -1.08 15.51
C TYR A 201 11.36 -0.90 16.99
N ASN A 202 10.10 -1.20 17.34
CA ASN A 202 9.58 -1.09 18.71
C ASN A 202 9.23 -2.44 19.35
N ASP A 203 8.93 -3.45 18.53
CA ASP A 203 8.28 -4.69 18.93
C ASP A 203 8.90 -5.87 18.16
N ALA A 204 8.62 -7.10 18.61
CA ALA A 204 9.06 -8.35 17.99
C ALA A 204 8.36 -8.69 16.64
N ASN A 205 7.81 -7.69 15.94
CA ASN A 205 7.31 -7.80 14.57
C ASN A 205 7.84 -6.61 13.77
N PRO A 206 8.90 -6.77 12.94
CA PRO A 206 9.58 -5.68 12.25
C PRO A 206 8.64 -4.89 11.32
N ARG A 207 7.62 -5.55 10.77
CA ARG A 207 6.61 -4.92 9.90
C ARG A 207 5.87 -3.76 10.57
N ASN A 208 5.73 -3.76 11.90
CA ASN A 208 4.98 -2.74 12.65
C ASN A 208 5.88 -1.58 13.16
N GLY A 209 7.10 -1.43 12.62
CA GLY A 209 8.05 -0.37 13.00
C GLY A 209 7.51 1.06 12.93
N ILE A 210 8.15 1.97 13.67
CA ILE A 210 7.91 3.42 13.66
C ILE A 210 9.26 4.11 13.67
N GLY A 211 9.60 4.75 12.57
CA GLY A 211 10.94 5.30 12.32
C GLY A 211 11.80 4.43 11.40
N SER A 212 11.26 3.80 10.35
CA SER A 212 12.08 3.03 9.38
C SER A 212 12.90 3.94 8.47
N MET A 213 14.07 3.47 8.03
CA MET A 213 14.67 3.95 6.77
C MET A 213 13.79 3.52 5.59
N LEU A 214 13.69 4.37 4.56
CA LEU A 214 12.91 4.14 3.34
C LEU A 214 13.88 4.25 2.14
N GLU A 215 13.84 5.32 1.35
CA GLU A 215 14.68 5.47 0.14
C GLU A 215 16.15 5.78 0.37
N VAL A 216 16.98 5.28 -0.54
CA VAL A 216 18.19 5.95 -1.02
C VAL A 216 18.07 6.19 -2.53
N ILE A 217 18.42 7.39 -3.00
CA ILE A 217 18.47 7.71 -4.44
C ILE A 217 19.58 8.74 -4.73
N LEU A 218 20.25 8.64 -5.87
CA LEU A 218 21.25 9.60 -6.33
C LEU A 218 20.59 10.87 -6.89
N HIS A 219 21.21 12.02 -6.64
CA HIS A 219 20.93 13.24 -7.40
C HIS A 219 21.20 13.00 -8.90
N PRO A 220 20.39 13.50 -9.87
CA PRO A 220 20.64 13.24 -11.30
C PRO A 220 22.06 13.62 -11.78
N GLY A 221 22.57 14.78 -11.36
CA GLY A 221 23.98 15.18 -11.50
C GLY A 221 24.99 14.62 -10.47
N TYR A 222 24.78 13.43 -9.87
CA TYR A 222 25.62 12.87 -8.81
C TYR A 222 27.12 12.81 -9.18
N ALA A 223 27.45 12.48 -10.43
CA ALA A 223 28.83 12.40 -10.92
C ALA A 223 29.62 13.72 -10.79
N ASP A 224 28.93 14.87 -10.79
CA ASP A 224 29.54 16.20 -10.61
C ASP A 224 29.49 16.70 -9.15
N ASN A 225 28.52 16.23 -8.35
CA ASN A 225 28.17 16.89 -7.08
C ASN A 225 28.11 15.98 -5.83
N GLY A 226 28.15 14.66 -5.99
CA GLY A 226 28.16 13.66 -4.91
C GLY A 226 26.90 13.60 -4.04
N TRP A 227 25.81 14.28 -4.40
CA TRP A 227 24.60 14.35 -3.57
C TRP A 227 23.77 13.05 -3.63
N ILE A 228 23.52 12.47 -2.46
CA ILE A 228 22.62 11.34 -2.25
C ILE A 228 21.44 11.85 -1.41
N TYR A 229 20.22 11.44 -1.73
CA TYR A 229 19.03 11.73 -0.95
C TYR A 229 18.61 10.50 -0.15
N LEU A 230 18.16 10.72 1.09
CA LEU A 230 17.63 9.69 1.98
C LEU A 230 16.22 10.08 2.44
N HIS A 231 15.25 9.21 2.17
CA HIS A 231 13.88 9.33 2.69
C HIS A 231 13.74 8.37 3.87
N PHE A 232 13.25 8.85 5.00
CA PHE A 232 13.02 8.03 6.18
C PHE A 232 11.89 8.58 7.03
N SER A 233 11.37 7.77 7.94
CA SER A 233 10.47 8.24 8.99
C SER A 233 11.28 8.90 10.11
N ASP A 234 11.30 10.23 10.23
CA ASP A 234 11.86 10.89 11.42
C ASP A 234 11.03 10.51 12.65
N ARG A 235 11.72 10.14 13.72
CA ARG A 235 11.13 9.51 14.90
C ARG A 235 11.21 10.43 16.12
N CYS A 236 10.11 10.46 16.87
CA CYS A 236 9.97 11.28 18.06
C CYS A 236 9.24 10.51 19.16
N GLU A 237 9.86 10.35 20.34
CA GLU A 237 9.25 9.60 21.45
C GLU A 237 8.04 10.35 22.06
N ASP A 238 8.12 11.66 22.29
CA ASP A 238 7.21 12.37 23.21
C ASP A 238 6.70 13.75 22.73
N CYS A 239 6.85 14.13 21.46
CA CYS A 239 6.43 15.46 20.98
C CYS A 239 4.91 15.64 20.83
N THR A 240 4.13 14.61 20.49
CA THR A 240 2.68 14.75 20.28
C THR A 240 1.87 14.44 21.54
N VAL A 241 0.62 14.93 21.59
CA VAL A 241 -0.30 14.58 22.68
C VAL A 241 -0.56 13.07 22.68
N GLN A 242 -0.68 12.46 21.50
CA GLN A 242 -0.88 11.01 21.35
C GLN A 242 0.35 10.22 21.83
N SER A 243 1.57 10.60 21.44
CA SER A 243 2.77 9.84 21.81
C SER A 243 2.99 9.81 23.33
N ARG A 244 2.79 10.96 24.00
CA ARG A 244 2.79 11.08 25.47
C ARG A 244 1.64 10.33 26.15
N GLN A 245 0.44 10.34 25.57
CA GLN A 245 -0.74 9.68 26.15
C GLN A 245 -0.64 8.15 26.09
N PHE A 246 -0.13 7.61 24.99
CA PHE A 246 -0.05 6.16 24.75
C PHE A 246 1.33 5.56 25.07
N ASN A 247 2.32 6.38 25.45
CA ASN A 247 3.72 5.99 25.66
C ASN A 247 4.26 5.19 24.46
N ARG A 248 4.04 5.74 23.26
CA ARG A 248 4.42 5.15 21.97
C ARG A 248 5.02 6.26 21.10
N PRO A 249 6.18 6.06 20.45
CA PRO A 249 6.75 7.06 19.55
C PRO A 249 5.77 7.42 18.43
N ALA A 250 5.92 8.63 17.90
CA ALA A 250 5.32 9.07 16.66
C ALA A 250 6.41 9.31 15.60
N SER A 251 6.05 9.18 14.33
CA SER A 251 6.94 9.54 13.21
C SER A 251 6.22 10.31 12.11
N MET A 252 7.00 10.98 11.27
CA MET A 252 6.57 11.49 9.96
C MET A 252 7.72 11.35 8.97
N ASN A 253 7.39 11.20 7.69
CA ASN A 253 8.35 11.18 6.60
C ASN A 253 9.20 12.46 6.58
N LYS A 254 10.49 12.28 6.33
CA LYS A 254 11.53 13.31 6.28
C LYS A 254 12.47 12.99 5.12
N VAL A 255 12.93 14.02 4.41
CA VAL A 255 13.92 13.89 3.34
C VAL A 255 15.13 14.76 3.67
N VAL A 256 16.31 14.16 3.59
CA VAL A 256 17.61 14.84 3.70
C VAL A 256 18.47 14.52 2.49
N ARG A 257 19.46 15.35 2.18
CA ARG A 257 20.58 14.98 1.30
C ARG A 257 21.91 15.09 2.01
N GLY A 258 22.93 14.42 1.49
CA GLY A 258 24.29 14.39 2.01
C GLY A 258 25.26 13.79 1.00
N ARG A 259 26.51 13.60 1.40
CA ARG A 259 27.56 12.93 0.61
C ARG A 259 28.24 11.83 1.43
N ILE A 260 29.01 10.98 0.77
CA ILE A 260 29.87 9.98 1.41
C ILE A 260 31.35 10.34 1.18
N GLU A 261 32.13 10.41 2.26
CA GLU A 261 33.61 10.53 2.24
C GLU A 261 34.18 9.68 3.39
N ASP A 262 35.17 8.81 3.13
CA ASP A 262 35.79 7.90 4.13
C ASP A 262 34.77 7.16 5.04
N ASP A 263 33.77 6.50 4.43
CA ASP A 263 32.63 5.83 5.08
C ASP A 263 31.78 6.74 6.01
N GLN A 264 31.94 8.07 5.93
CA GLN A 264 31.15 9.05 6.70
C GLN A 264 30.09 9.73 5.82
N TRP A 265 28.90 9.94 6.39
CA TRP A 265 27.88 10.84 5.88
C TRP A 265 28.22 12.29 6.24
N ILE A 266 28.43 13.13 5.22
CA ILE A 266 28.84 14.53 5.37
C ILE A 266 27.89 15.48 4.64
N ASP A 267 28.09 16.79 4.84
CA ASP A 267 27.36 17.90 4.20
C ASP A 267 25.82 17.81 4.31
N GLN A 268 25.28 17.19 5.37
CA GLN A 268 23.85 16.90 5.43
C GLN A 268 22.96 18.16 5.47
N GLU A 269 22.04 18.26 4.52
CA GLU A 269 21.00 19.28 4.42
C GLU A 269 19.60 18.66 4.58
N THR A 270 18.72 19.31 5.35
CA THR A 270 17.30 18.92 5.41
C THR A 270 16.57 19.51 4.20
N ILE A 271 15.89 18.65 3.43
CA ILE A 271 15.13 19.03 2.23
C ILE A 271 13.64 19.12 2.57
N ILE A 272 13.11 18.16 3.32
CA ILE A 272 11.72 18.14 3.81
C ILE A 272 11.72 17.82 5.30
N GLU A 273 11.05 18.64 6.12
CA GLU A 273 10.69 18.35 7.51
C GLU A 273 9.36 19.04 7.86
N PHE A 274 8.37 18.26 8.28
CA PHE A 274 7.04 18.76 8.68
C PHE A 274 6.97 19.08 10.19
N ASP A 275 6.01 19.92 10.59
CA ASP A 275 5.81 20.24 12.02
C ASP A 275 5.54 18.97 12.84
N LYS A 276 6.18 18.87 14.02
CA LYS A 276 6.11 17.68 14.88
C LYS A 276 4.72 17.42 15.45
N ALA A 277 3.79 18.38 15.39
CA ALA A 277 2.37 18.18 15.67
C ALA A 277 1.69 17.22 14.67
N SER A 278 2.21 17.10 13.44
CA SER A 278 1.68 16.17 12.42
C SER A 278 2.05 14.70 12.66
N TYR A 279 3.06 14.41 13.49
CA TYR A 279 3.66 13.08 13.61
C TYR A 279 2.65 12.06 14.18
N GLN A 280 2.52 10.91 13.52
CA GLN A 280 1.53 9.89 13.85
C GLN A 280 2.14 8.72 14.64
N ILE A 281 1.40 8.20 15.61
CA ILE A 281 1.74 6.96 16.36
C ILE A 281 1.34 5.68 15.63
N GLY A 282 1.03 5.77 14.33
CA GLY A 282 0.80 4.64 13.44
C GLY A 282 2.12 3.94 13.09
N SER A 283 2.04 2.66 12.70
CA SER A 283 3.16 1.97 12.08
C SER A 283 3.51 2.56 10.72
N ASP A 284 4.75 2.41 10.28
CA ASP A 284 5.21 2.85 8.95
C ASP A 284 4.70 1.97 7.78
N ILE A 285 3.80 1.03 8.05
CA ILE A 285 2.98 0.36 7.03
C ILE A 285 2.15 1.41 6.30
N GLY A 286 2.35 1.53 4.99
CA GLY A 286 1.71 2.58 4.19
C GLY A 286 2.26 3.99 4.43
N ALA A 287 3.51 4.13 4.87
CA ALA A 287 4.16 5.44 4.98
C ALA A 287 4.49 6.09 3.61
N GLY A 288 4.30 5.39 2.48
CA GLY A 288 4.91 5.80 1.21
C GLY A 288 6.41 5.52 1.27
N GLY A 289 7.22 6.53 0.95
CA GLY A 289 8.67 6.51 1.16
C GLY A 289 9.52 6.65 -0.08
N ARG A 290 8.92 6.67 -1.27
CA ARG A 290 9.64 6.79 -2.55
C ARG A 290 9.98 8.24 -2.90
N VAL A 291 10.98 8.42 -3.78
CA VAL A 291 11.47 9.71 -4.27
C VAL A 291 11.75 9.59 -5.78
N ALA A 292 11.43 10.63 -6.55
CA ALA A 292 11.75 10.71 -7.99
C ALA A 292 12.19 12.12 -8.38
N PHE A 293 12.86 12.25 -9.54
CA PHE A 293 13.32 13.53 -10.09
C PHE A 293 12.82 13.70 -11.53
N ASP A 294 12.43 14.92 -11.90
CA ASP A 294 12.11 15.28 -13.30
C ASP A 294 13.28 15.94 -14.04
N SER A 295 13.11 16.21 -15.33
CA SER A 295 14.12 16.87 -16.16
C SER A 295 14.25 18.38 -15.89
N GLU A 296 13.28 19.00 -15.23
CA GLU A 296 13.27 20.45 -14.93
C GLU A 296 14.03 20.81 -13.65
N GLY A 297 14.18 19.88 -12.70
CA GLY A 297 14.92 20.07 -11.45
C GLY A 297 14.06 20.06 -10.19
N HIS A 298 12.97 19.31 -10.20
CA HIS A 298 12.15 19.06 -9.01
C HIS A 298 12.45 17.68 -8.40
N LEU A 299 12.18 17.56 -7.11
CA LEU A 299 12.13 16.31 -6.34
C LEU A 299 10.67 16.05 -5.97
N PHE A 300 10.16 14.90 -6.40
CA PHE A 300 8.88 14.35 -5.99
C PHE A 300 9.07 13.34 -4.86
N PHE A 301 8.16 13.29 -3.90
CA PHE A 301 8.21 12.30 -2.82
C PHE A 301 6.81 11.86 -2.36
N SER A 302 6.67 10.57 -2.04
CA SER A 302 5.38 9.99 -1.66
C SER A 302 5.23 9.78 -0.15
N ILE A 303 4.08 10.19 0.39
CA ILE A 303 3.69 9.94 1.78
C ILE A 303 2.30 9.32 1.78
N GLY A 304 2.25 8.00 2.01
CA GLY A 304 0.99 7.25 2.10
C GLY A 304 0.17 7.59 3.35
N ALA A 305 -0.87 6.79 3.65
CA ALA A 305 -1.87 7.12 4.65
C ALA A 305 -1.40 6.90 6.12
N ARG A 306 -0.48 7.77 6.59
CA ARG A 306 0.18 7.75 7.92
C ARG A 306 -0.71 7.64 9.18
N SER A 307 -2.00 7.90 9.08
CA SER A 307 -2.95 7.79 10.21
C SER A 307 -3.01 6.36 10.79
N PRO A 308 -3.28 6.17 12.09
CA PRO A 308 -3.31 4.82 12.71
C PRO A 308 -4.38 3.85 12.17
N ASN A 309 -5.37 4.33 11.41
CA ASN A 309 -6.37 3.53 10.70
C ASN A 309 -6.17 3.49 9.18
N THR A 310 -5.07 4.06 8.67
CA THR A 310 -4.79 4.25 7.24
C THR A 310 -5.86 5.02 6.44
N MET A 311 -6.73 5.80 7.08
CA MET A 311 -7.86 6.47 6.42
C MET A 311 -8.01 7.95 6.78
N SER A 312 -7.90 8.32 8.07
CA SER A 312 -8.21 9.68 8.51
C SER A 312 -7.17 10.71 8.02
N GLY A 313 -7.63 11.88 7.57
CA GLY A 313 -6.77 13.00 7.16
C GLY A 313 -6.13 12.88 5.76
N VAL A 314 -6.32 11.77 5.04
CA VAL A 314 -5.78 11.57 3.67
C VAL A 314 -6.25 12.68 2.70
N GLN A 315 -7.52 13.08 2.78
CA GLN A 315 -8.12 14.11 1.93
C GLN A 315 -7.92 15.54 2.46
N ASP A 316 -7.43 15.70 3.70
CA ASP A 316 -7.16 17.00 4.32
C ASP A 316 -5.86 17.59 3.75
N LEU A 317 -5.94 18.79 3.18
CA LEU A 317 -4.80 19.46 2.54
C LEU A 317 -3.82 20.07 3.55
N ALA A 318 -4.24 20.30 4.80
CA ALA A 318 -3.35 20.79 5.87
C ALA A 318 -2.46 19.67 6.46
N LEU A 319 -2.62 18.42 6.02
CA LEU A 319 -1.94 17.24 6.57
C LEU A 319 -1.04 16.57 5.51
N PRO A 320 0.24 16.28 5.83
CA PRO A 320 1.27 15.88 4.85
C PRO A 320 1.20 14.39 4.44
N TRP A 321 0.05 13.73 4.60
CA TRP A 321 -0.07 12.28 4.35
C TRP A 321 -1.27 11.91 3.49
N GLY A 322 -1.14 10.78 2.80
CA GLY A 322 -2.01 10.41 1.68
C GLY A 322 -1.81 11.31 0.46
N LYS A 323 -0.57 11.77 0.25
CA LYS A 323 -0.15 12.78 -0.74
C LYS A 323 1.06 12.29 -1.53
N ILE A 324 1.22 12.81 -2.74
CA ILE A 324 2.53 12.98 -3.37
C ILE A 324 2.83 14.48 -3.36
N HIS A 325 4.08 14.84 -3.09
CA HIS A 325 4.55 16.21 -2.97
C HIS A 325 5.63 16.51 -4.01
N ARG A 326 5.79 17.78 -4.39
CA ARG A 326 6.86 18.30 -5.27
C ARG A 326 7.56 19.48 -4.63
N VAL A 327 8.89 19.49 -4.65
CA VAL A 327 9.76 20.62 -4.26
C VAL A 327 10.91 20.80 -5.25
N ASN A 328 11.62 21.92 -5.22
CA ASN A 328 12.92 22.05 -5.88
C ASN A 328 13.98 21.16 -5.20
N LEU A 329 15.10 20.88 -5.87
CA LEU A 329 16.18 20.03 -5.30
C LEU A 329 16.74 20.53 -3.96
N ASP A 330 16.59 21.81 -3.60
CA ASP A 330 17.02 22.39 -2.32
C ASP A 330 15.92 22.42 -1.24
N GLY A 331 14.73 21.88 -1.51
CA GLY A 331 13.58 21.89 -0.60
C GLY A 331 12.70 23.14 -0.68
N SER A 332 13.04 24.13 -1.51
CA SER A 332 12.16 25.28 -1.76
C SER A 332 10.94 24.91 -2.60
N ILE A 333 9.86 25.69 -2.49
CA ILE A 333 8.58 25.40 -3.16
C ILE A 333 8.53 26.00 -4.57
N PRO A 334 8.20 25.23 -5.62
CA PRO A 334 7.88 25.74 -6.96
C PRO A 334 6.62 26.61 -6.94
N GLU A 335 6.66 27.80 -7.55
CA GLU A 335 5.54 28.77 -7.55
C GLU A 335 4.28 28.28 -8.30
N ASP A 336 4.43 27.25 -9.13
CA ASP A 336 3.39 26.62 -9.95
C ASP A 336 2.78 25.34 -9.31
N ASN A 337 3.17 24.98 -8.08
CA ASN A 337 2.55 23.86 -7.37
C ASN A 337 1.02 24.09 -7.19
N PRO A 338 0.17 23.05 -7.30
CA PRO A 338 -1.29 23.19 -7.37
C PRO A 338 -2.00 23.92 -6.21
N TYR A 339 -1.36 24.04 -5.05
CA TYR A 339 -1.94 24.58 -3.82
C TYR A 339 -1.18 25.79 -3.24
N VAL A 340 -0.27 26.41 -4.01
CA VAL A 340 0.55 27.54 -3.52
C VAL A 340 -0.32 28.73 -3.13
N GLY A 341 -0.18 29.17 -1.86
CA GLY A 341 -0.90 30.32 -1.32
C GLY A 341 -2.35 30.06 -0.92
N ASP A 342 -2.78 28.80 -0.82
CA ASP A 342 -4.00 28.41 -0.13
C ASP A 342 -3.71 28.22 1.37
N ASP A 343 -4.15 29.16 2.22
CA ASP A 343 -4.01 29.10 3.69
C ASP A 343 -4.59 27.82 4.34
N SER A 344 -5.33 26.99 3.60
CA SER A 344 -5.88 25.70 4.05
C SER A 344 -5.11 24.47 3.57
N ALA A 345 -4.00 24.66 2.82
CA ALA A 345 -3.21 23.59 2.23
C ALA A 345 -1.71 23.67 2.60
N LEU A 346 -0.97 22.62 2.28
CA LEU A 346 0.50 22.63 2.26
C LEU A 346 0.97 22.90 0.82
N ASP A 347 1.71 23.99 0.59
CA ASP A 347 2.14 24.43 -0.75
C ASP A 347 2.96 23.37 -1.53
N SER A 348 3.54 22.38 -0.83
CA SER A 348 4.31 21.30 -1.44
C SER A 348 3.48 20.16 -2.02
N ILE A 349 2.15 20.12 -1.83
CA ILE A 349 1.30 19.02 -2.33
C ILE A 349 1.22 19.08 -3.87
N TRP A 350 1.51 17.95 -4.51
CA TRP A 350 1.30 17.73 -5.94
C TRP A 350 -0.03 17.03 -6.20
N SER A 351 -0.33 15.94 -5.49
CA SER A 351 -1.58 15.19 -5.58
C SER A 351 -2.01 14.63 -4.22
N ARG A 352 -3.27 14.20 -4.09
CA ARG A 352 -3.85 13.68 -2.85
C ARG A 352 -4.69 12.42 -3.08
N GLY A 353 -5.14 11.81 -1.98
CA GLY A 353 -6.01 10.64 -2.04
C GLY A 353 -5.24 9.34 -2.23
N HIS A 354 -3.97 9.31 -1.83
CA HIS A 354 -3.13 8.10 -1.88
C HIS A 354 -3.28 7.27 -0.60
N ARG A 355 -3.23 5.95 -0.75
CA ARG A 355 -3.21 4.97 0.32
C ARG A 355 -1.81 4.55 0.70
N SER A 356 -1.05 3.97 -0.23
CA SER A 356 0.21 3.28 0.08
C SER A 356 1.17 3.20 -1.12
N PRO A 357 1.71 4.34 -1.61
CA PRO A 357 2.66 4.34 -2.72
C PRO A 357 3.92 3.52 -2.41
N HIS A 358 4.34 2.68 -3.36
CA HIS A 358 5.50 1.80 -3.22
C HIS A 358 6.46 1.79 -4.42
N GLY A 359 6.10 2.43 -5.52
CA GLY A 359 6.99 2.90 -6.59
C GLY A 359 6.60 4.32 -6.98
N LEU A 360 7.56 5.13 -7.41
CA LEU A 360 7.36 6.51 -7.86
C LEU A 360 8.47 6.82 -8.85
N GLU A 361 8.12 7.07 -10.12
CA GLU A 361 9.05 7.25 -11.22
C GLU A 361 8.64 8.44 -12.09
N VAL A 362 9.60 9.07 -12.77
CA VAL A 362 9.30 10.00 -13.86
C VAL A 362 9.55 9.29 -15.18
N ASN A 363 8.57 9.34 -16.08
CA ASN A 363 8.69 8.73 -17.40
C ASN A 363 9.72 9.49 -18.24
N PRO A 364 10.87 8.89 -18.62
CA PRO A 364 11.97 9.59 -19.28
C PRO A 364 11.66 10.01 -20.72
N LEU A 365 10.48 9.69 -21.26
CA LEU A 365 10.00 10.15 -22.58
C LEU A 365 9.02 11.32 -22.51
N SER A 366 8.24 11.45 -21.42
CA SER A 366 7.17 12.45 -21.29
C SER A 366 7.34 13.42 -20.11
N ASP A 367 8.29 13.16 -19.21
CA ASP A 367 8.50 13.86 -17.92
C ASP A 367 7.28 13.80 -16.99
N GLU A 368 6.35 12.87 -17.25
CA GLU A 368 5.18 12.61 -16.41
C GLU A 368 5.55 11.74 -15.21
N LEU A 369 5.06 12.11 -14.03
CA LEU A 369 5.21 11.30 -12.82
C LEU A 369 4.22 10.14 -12.81
N TRP A 370 4.69 8.92 -12.54
CA TRP A 370 3.89 7.69 -12.40
C TRP A 370 4.13 7.08 -11.02
N SER A 371 3.17 6.34 -10.49
CA SER A 371 3.30 5.67 -9.18
C SER A 371 2.57 4.32 -9.16
N THR A 372 3.12 3.36 -8.43
CA THR A 372 2.41 2.14 -8.00
C THR A 372 2.01 2.29 -6.54
N GLU A 373 0.79 1.85 -6.18
CA GLU A 373 0.37 1.83 -4.79
C GLU A 373 -0.46 0.61 -4.39
N MET A 374 -0.35 0.21 -3.12
CA MET A 374 -1.10 -0.93 -2.58
C MET A 374 -2.49 -0.54 -2.10
N GLY A 375 -3.48 -1.29 -2.55
CA GLY A 375 -4.85 -1.23 -2.10
C GLY A 375 -5.11 -1.93 -0.77
N PRO A 376 -6.37 -1.91 -0.30
CA PRO A 376 -6.80 -2.69 0.85
C PRO A 376 -6.79 -4.20 0.52
N ARG A 377 -7.94 -4.79 0.16
CA ARG A 377 -8.05 -6.15 -0.36
C ARG A 377 -8.44 -6.07 -1.84
N GLY A 378 -7.45 -6.23 -2.72
CA GLY A 378 -7.55 -5.71 -4.09
C GLY A 378 -7.39 -4.19 -4.13
N GLY A 379 -7.48 -3.61 -5.32
CA GLY A 379 -7.29 -2.18 -5.56
C GLY A 379 -5.84 -1.74 -5.41
N ASP A 380 -4.88 -2.63 -5.71
CA ASP A 380 -3.51 -2.22 -6.00
C ASP A 380 -3.52 -1.53 -7.38
N GLU A 381 -2.72 -0.49 -7.55
CA GLU A 381 -2.88 0.44 -8.68
C GLU A 381 -1.55 0.77 -9.36
N LEU A 382 -1.59 0.95 -10.68
CA LEU A 382 -0.61 1.73 -11.45
C LEU A 382 -1.27 3.03 -11.89
N ASN A 383 -0.70 4.16 -11.48
CA ASN A 383 -1.28 5.51 -11.58
C ASN A 383 -0.35 6.46 -12.36
N ILE A 384 -0.94 7.37 -13.14
CA ILE A 384 -0.26 8.55 -13.71
C ILE A 384 -0.65 9.74 -12.84
N ILE A 385 0.33 10.51 -12.34
CA ILE A 385 0.14 11.43 -11.22
C ILE A 385 -0.01 12.88 -11.71
N GLU A 386 -1.26 13.24 -11.99
CA GLU A 386 -1.65 14.58 -12.44
C GLU A 386 -1.59 15.64 -11.30
N PRO A 387 -1.12 16.87 -11.58
CA PRO A 387 -1.14 17.97 -10.63
C PRO A 387 -2.55 18.32 -10.15
N GLY A 388 -2.74 18.39 -8.83
CA GLY A 388 -4.02 18.60 -8.17
C GLY A 388 -4.93 17.36 -8.14
N GLY A 389 -4.46 16.24 -8.72
CA GLY A 389 -5.20 14.99 -8.84
C GLY A 389 -5.63 14.39 -7.50
N ASN A 390 -6.80 13.74 -7.50
CA ASN A 390 -7.36 13.07 -6.33
C ASN A 390 -7.56 11.58 -6.62
N PHE A 391 -6.70 10.74 -6.05
CA PHE A 391 -6.67 9.29 -6.25
C PHE A 391 -7.64 8.51 -5.33
N GLY A 392 -8.63 9.23 -4.77
CA GLY A 392 -9.86 8.65 -4.24
C GLY A 392 -9.78 8.04 -2.84
N TRP A 393 -8.64 7.54 -2.37
CA TRP A 393 -8.57 6.93 -1.05
C TRP A 393 -8.88 7.95 0.07
N PRO A 394 -9.60 7.58 1.15
CA PRO A 394 -10.41 6.37 1.35
C PRO A 394 -11.90 6.59 0.98
N LEU A 395 -12.22 7.65 0.23
CA LEU A 395 -13.58 7.94 -0.27
C LEU A 395 -14.03 6.87 -1.27
N HIS A 396 -13.10 6.32 -2.04
CA HIS A 396 -13.26 5.25 -3.00
C HIS A 396 -12.01 4.35 -3.05
N SER A 397 -12.17 3.15 -3.61
CA SER A 397 -11.12 2.27 -4.14
C SER A 397 -11.81 1.20 -4.99
N LEU A 398 -11.12 0.63 -5.97
CA LEU A 398 -11.57 -0.56 -6.68
C LEU A 398 -11.45 -1.83 -5.80
N GLY A 399 -10.57 -1.79 -4.80
CA GLY A 399 -10.48 -2.80 -3.75
C GLY A 399 -11.62 -2.71 -2.74
N ILE A 400 -11.69 -3.72 -1.86
CA ILE A 400 -12.64 -3.78 -0.74
C ILE A 400 -11.88 -3.74 0.59
N ASN A 401 -12.55 -3.39 1.69
CA ASN A 401 -11.96 -3.58 3.02
C ASN A 401 -11.67 -5.07 3.27
N TYR A 402 -10.71 -5.39 4.13
CA TYR A 402 -10.39 -6.77 4.52
C TYR A 402 -11.57 -7.53 5.15
N SER A 403 -12.61 -6.82 5.60
CA SER A 403 -13.91 -7.33 6.07
C SER A 403 -14.85 -7.83 4.95
N GLY A 404 -14.61 -7.47 3.69
CA GLY A 404 -15.55 -7.66 2.58
C GLY A 404 -16.59 -6.53 2.41
N THR A 405 -16.31 -5.33 2.93
CA THR A 405 -17.19 -4.14 2.78
C THR A 405 -16.57 -3.08 1.87
N GLU A 406 -17.42 -2.31 1.16
CA GLU A 406 -16.99 -1.20 0.29
C GLU A 406 -16.13 -0.16 1.01
N VAL A 407 -15.17 0.44 0.29
CA VAL A 407 -14.35 1.56 0.75
C VAL A 407 -15.09 2.89 0.50
N ASN A 408 -15.53 3.55 1.57
CA ASN A 408 -16.30 4.79 1.52
C ASN A 408 -16.07 5.72 2.74
N TYR A 409 -14.93 5.61 3.42
CA TYR A 409 -14.68 6.35 4.66
C TYR A 409 -14.62 7.86 4.40
N GLY A 410 -15.34 8.64 5.21
CA GLY A 410 -15.43 10.10 5.05
C GLY A 410 -16.30 10.57 3.88
N ARG A 411 -16.83 9.67 3.02
CA ARG A 411 -17.67 10.04 1.88
C ARG A 411 -18.96 10.77 2.30
N ASP A 412 -19.53 10.36 3.43
CA ASP A 412 -20.74 10.97 4.03
C ASP A 412 -20.46 12.32 4.74
N GLU A 413 -19.19 12.70 4.93
CA GLU A 413 -18.81 14.00 5.52
C GLU A 413 -18.70 15.12 4.48
N LEU A 414 -18.68 14.76 3.18
CA LEU A 414 -18.67 15.70 2.06
C LEU A 414 -20.11 16.16 1.76
N GLU A 415 -20.30 17.49 1.59
CA GLU A 415 -21.57 18.02 1.05
C GLU A 415 -21.89 17.45 -0.33
N PHE A 416 -20.85 17.12 -1.10
CA PHE A 416 -20.97 16.53 -2.42
C PHE A 416 -19.76 15.64 -2.76
N PHE A 417 -20.03 14.47 -3.34
CA PHE A 417 -19.03 13.54 -3.86
C PHE A 417 -19.47 13.02 -5.23
N ARG A 418 -18.55 13.05 -6.21
CA ARG A 418 -18.66 12.33 -7.49
C ARG A 418 -17.52 11.34 -7.60
N ILE A 419 -17.77 10.23 -8.28
CA ILE A 419 -16.71 9.31 -8.68
C ILE A 419 -15.93 9.89 -9.88
N GLU A 420 -16.58 10.74 -10.67
CA GLU A 420 -16.01 11.47 -11.80
C GLU A 420 -15.05 12.59 -11.39
N ASP A 421 -14.99 12.94 -10.10
CA ASP A 421 -14.02 13.88 -9.52
C ASP A 421 -12.76 13.14 -8.97
N ILE A 422 -12.65 11.81 -9.21
CA ILE A 422 -11.53 10.94 -8.82
C ILE A 422 -10.72 10.53 -10.06
N VAL A 423 -9.39 10.58 -9.97
CA VAL A 423 -8.48 10.04 -10.97
C VAL A 423 -8.47 8.52 -10.81
N MET A 424 -8.89 7.79 -11.84
CA MET A 424 -8.92 6.33 -11.86
C MET A 424 -7.58 5.77 -12.35
N PRO A 425 -7.15 4.59 -11.86
CA PRO A 425 -5.87 4.01 -12.23
C PRO A 425 -5.79 3.56 -13.69
N LEU A 426 -4.57 3.52 -14.22
CA LEU A 426 -4.26 2.96 -15.54
C LEU A 426 -4.41 1.44 -15.52
N VAL A 427 -4.08 0.79 -14.40
CA VAL A 427 -4.26 -0.65 -14.16
C VAL A 427 -4.74 -0.89 -12.72
N ASP A 428 -5.82 -1.64 -12.57
CA ASP A 428 -6.30 -2.22 -11.29
C ASP A 428 -5.78 -3.64 -11.15
N PHE A 429 -5.07 -3.92 -10.05
CA PHE A 429 -4.68 -5.26 -9.65
C PHE A 429 -5.59 -5.73 -8.51
N THR A 430 -6.72 -6.33 -8.90
CA THR A 430 -7.65 -7.02 -8.00
C THR A 430 -7.83 -8.48 -8.48
N PRO A 431 -7.33 -9.49 -7.73
CA PRO A 431 -6.74 -9.42 -6.39
C PRO A 431 -5.40 -8.67 -6.29
N SER A 432 -5.10 -8.15 -5.10
CA SER A 432 -3.87 -7.40 -4.80
C SER A 432 -2.65 -8.34 -4.74
N PRO A 433 -1.62 -8.13 -5.59
CA PRO A 433 -0.33 -8.81 -5.54
C PRO A 433 0.67 -8.12 -4.61
N ALA A 434 0.26 -7.02 -3.95
CA ALA A 434 1.11 -6.12 -3.18
C ALA A 434 2.25 -5.54 -4.04
N VAL A 435 1.90 -4.70 -5.02
CA VAL A 435 2.83 -4.02 -5.95
C VAL A 435 3.93 -3.25 -5.20
N SER A 436 5.16 -3.30 -5.70
CA SER A 436 6.32 -2.64 -5.10
C SER A 436 6.86 -1.53 -6.02
N SER A 437 8.18 -1.39 -6.17
CA SER A 437 8.73 -0.44 -7.14
C SER A 437 8.49 -0.90 -8.57
N PHE A 438 8.72 0.03 -9.48
CA PHE A 438 8.88 -0.24 -10.89
C PHE A 438 9.93 0.72 -11.45
N ILE A 439 10.49 0.40 -12.61
CA ILE A 439 11.32 1.33 -13.39
C ILE A 439 10.82 1.41 -14.83
N PHE A 440 11.02 2.56 -15.47
CA PHE A 440 11.01 2.64 -16.94
C PHE A 440 12.36 2.16 -17.46
N TYR A 441 12.42 0.96 -18.03
CA TYR A 441 13.71 0.37 -18.38
C TYR A 441 14.35 1.08 -19.58
N GLN A 442 15.61 1.52 -19.43
CA GLN A 442 16.37 2.24 -20.47
C GLN A 442 17.70 1.56 -20.87
N GLY A 443 18.09 0.48 -20.19
CA GLY A 443 19.39 -0.18 -20.35
C GLY A 443 19.59 -0.88 -21.71
N ASP A 444 20.85 -1.06 -22.11
CA ASP A 444 21.22 -1.72 -23.38
C ASP A 444 21.30 -3.26 -23.28
N ALA A 445 21.19 -3.85 -22.08
CA ALA A 445 21.26 -5.30 -21.91
C ALA A 445 20.01 -6.03 -22.45
N PHE A 446 18.84 -5.40 -22.37
CA PHE A 446 17.55 -5.93 -22.83
C PHE A 446 16.89 -4.94 -23.82
N PRO A 447 17.46 -4.72 -25.02
CA PRO A 447 17.09 -3.58 -25.88
C PRO A 447 15.61 -3.55 -26.31
N GLU A 448 14.97 -4.70 -26.47
CA GLU A 448 13.52 -4.82 -26.77
C GLU A 448 12.59 -4.65 -25.55
N TRP A 449 13.11 -4.38 -24.35
CA TRP A 449 12.34 -3.90 -23.19
C TRP A 449 12.48 -2.38 -22.99
N LYS A 450 13.17 -1.64 -23.88
CA LYS A 450 13.35 -0.20 -23.68
C LYS A 450 12.02 0.55 -23.72
N ASN A 451 11.80 1.36 -22.69
CA ASN A 451 10.55 2.09 -22.39
C ASN A 451 9.37 1.21 -21.92
N ASP A 452 9.58 -0.09 -21.74
CA ASP A 452 8.64 -0.91 -20.96
C ASP A 452 8.79 -0.57 -19.46
N ILE A 453 7.71 -0.77 -18.71
CA ILE A 453 7.74 -0.77 -17.25
C ILE A 453 8.12 -2.16 -16.75
N LEU A 454 9.12 -2.26 -15.88
CA LEU A 454 9.42 -3.47 -15.10
C LEU A 454 8.95 -3.25 -13.66
N MET A 455 7.99 -4.03 -13.15
CA MET A 455 7.33 -3.81 -11.85
C MET A 455 7.42 -5.03 -10.93
N GLY A 456 7.80 -4.81 -9.67
CA GLY A 456 7.91 -5.84 -8.66
C GLY A 456 6.61 -6.07 -7.87
N THR A 457 6.51 -7.22 -7.21
CA THR A 457 5.41 -7.53 -6.27
C THR A 457 5.89 -8.29 -5.04
N LEU A 458 5.20 -8.06 -3.91
CA LEU A 458 5.56 -8.58 -2.59
C LEU A 458 4.74 -9.79 -2.13
N LYS A 459 3.50 -9.94 -2.59
CA LYS A 459 2.62 -11.06 -2.19
C LYS A 459 2.58 -12.11 -3.29
N ALA A 460 2.41 -11.70 -4.54
CA ALA A 460 2.46 -12.61 -5.69
C ALA A 460 3.89 -13.12 -6.00
N GLN A 461 4.93 -12.48 -5.48
CA GLN A 461 6.34 -12.84 -5.71
C GLN A 461 6.78 -12.79 -7.19
N GLN A 462 6.09 -11.98 -7.98
CA GLN A 462 6.23 -11.86 -9.44
C GLN A 462 7.00 -10.59 -9.86
N LEU A 463 7.68 -10.69 -11.00
CA LEU A 463 8.16 -9.56 -11.81
C LEU A 463 7.27 -9.41 -13.04
N PHE A 464 6.64 -8.24 -13.21
CA PHE A 464 5.88 -7.90 -14.40
C PHE A 464 6.69 -7.07 -15.39
N ARG A 465 6.36 -7.21 -16.68
CA ARG A 465 6.71 -6.28 -17.74
C ARG A 465 5.44 -5.74 -18.39
N PHE A 466 5.39 -4.44 -18.63
CA PHE A 466 4.31 -3.79 -19.38
C PHE A 466 4.87 -2.98 -20.55
N SER A 467 4.43 -3.27 -21.77
CA SER A 467 4.74 -2.41 -22.93
C SER A 467 3.70 -1.31 -23.11
N LEU A 468 4.17 -0.15 -23.59
CA LEU A 468 3.40 1.09 -23.62
C LEU A 468 3.21 1.65 -25.06
N ASP A 469 2.00 2.15 -25.34
CA ASP A 469 1.68 3.02 -26.50
C ASP A 469 1.31 4.42 -25.97
N GLY A 470 2.35 5.19 -25.62
CA GLY A 470 2.19 6.36 -24.76
C GLY A 470 1.60 5.96 -23.41
N ASN A 471 0.54 6.65 -22.97
CA ASN A 471 -0.04 6.46 -21.63
C ASN A 471 -1.08 5.32 -21.63
N ARG A 472 -0.70 4.17 -22.19
CA ARG A 472 -1.52 2.97 -22.34
C ARG A 472 -0.68 1.71 -22.29
N VAL A 473 -1.02 0.79 -21.38
CA VAL A 473 -0.52 -0.58 -21.43
C VAL A 473 -1.12 -1.29 -22.65
N ILE A 474 -0.27 -1.90 -23.48
CA ILE A 474 -0.67 -2.68 -24.67
C ILE A 474 -0.28 -4.16 -24.59
N GLU A 475 0.65 -4.50 -23.70
CA GLU A 475 1.16 -5.85 -23.47
C GLU A 475 1.49 -5.99 -21.98
N GLN A 476 1.17 -7.13 -21.37
CA GLN A 476 1.50 -7.45 -19.98
C GLN A 476 2.05 -8.87 -19.93
N GLU A 477 3.22 -9.04 -19.31
CA GLU A 477 3.92 -10.31 -19.18
C GLU A 477 4.40 -10.50 -17.73
N ILE A 478 4.42 -11.75 -17.27
CA ILE A 478 5.08 -12.15 -16.02
C ILE A 478 6.46 -12.73 -16.38
N LEU A 479 7.51 -11.97 -16.11
CA LEU A 479 8.90 -12.37 -16.38
C LEU A 479 9.42 -13.39 -15.36
N LEU A 480 8.99 -13.28 -14.10
CA LEU A 480 9.33 -14.22 -13.03
C LEU A 480 8.08 -14.46 -12.20
N ASP A 481 7.84 -15.72 -11.83
CA ASP A 481 6.69 -16.21 -11.06
C ASP A 481 7.16 -17.14 -9.93
N ASP A 482 6.39 -17.21 -8.83
CA ASP A 482 6.74 -17.89 -7.57
C ASP A 482 8.16 -17.56 -7.01
N PHE A 483 8.78 -16.48 -7.49
CA PHE A 483 10.21 -16.20 -7.39
C PHE A 483 10.62 -15.70 -6.01
N ALA A 484 10.33 -14.44 -5.70
CA ALA A 484 10.69 -13.79 -4.46
C ALA A 484 9.88 -12.52 -4.27
N ARG A 485 9.80 -11.99 -3.05
CA ARG A 485 9.17 -10.69 -2.79
C ARG A 485 10.08 -9.58 -3.33
N ILE A 486 9.82 -9.14 -4.55
CA ILE A 486 10.60 -8.05 -5.17
C ILE A 486 10.15 -6.76 -4.52
N ARG A 487 11.07 -6.08 -3.82
CA ARG A 487 10.84 -4.81 -3.12
C ARG A 487 11.30 -3.62 -3.95
N ASP A 488 12.47 -3.76 -4.56
CA ASP A 488 13.07 -2.74 -5.40
C ASP A 488 13.64 -3.33 -6.68
N ILE A 489 13.83 -2.48 -7.68
CA ILE A 489 14.28 -2.82 -9.02
C ILE A 489 15.15 -1.66 -9.48
N GLU A 490 16.37 -1.94 -9.94
CA GLU A 490 17.27 -0.90 -10.45
C GLU A 490 17.88 -1.25 -11.80
N SER A 491 18.21 -0.22 -12.58
CA SER A 491 19.00 -0.37 -13.80
C SER A 491 20.49 -0.16 -13.49
N GLY A 492 21.30 -1.19 -13.69
CA GLY A 492 22.75 -1.11 -13.60
C GLY A 492 23.37 -0.18 -14.64
N VAL A 493 24.64 0.18 -14.40
CA VAL A 493 25.41 1.11 -15.25
C VAL A 493 25.65 0.58 -16.67
N ASP A 494 25.73 -0.75 -16.86
CA ASP A 494 25.78 -1.37 -18.20
C ASP A 494 24.37 -1.74 -18.72
N GLY A 495 23.33 -1.36 -18.00
CA GLY A 495 21.93 -1.63 -18.31
C GLY A 495 21.39 -2.98 -17.82
N GLU A 496 22.08 -3.70 -16.93
CA GLU A 496 21.49 -4.92 -16.34
C GLU A 496 20.31 -4.58 -15.42
N VAL A 497 19.37 -5.50 -15.21
CA VAL A 497 18.28 -5.31 -14.24
C VAL A 497 18.67 -5.96 -12.92
N TYR A 498 18.64 -5.20 -11.83
CA TYR A 498 18.83 -5.68 -10.47
C TYR A 498 17.51 -5.73 -9.73
N LEU A 499 17.34 -6.69 -8.82
CA LEU A 499 16.13 -6.89 -8.02
C LEU A 499 16.49 -7.02 -6.53
N LEU A 500 15.96 -6.15 -5.68
CA LEU A 500 16.06 -6.28 -4.22
C LEU A 500 14.94 -7.19 -3.71
N LEU A 501 15.32 -8.25 -2.99
CA LEU A 501 14.42 -9.33 -2.58
C LEU A 501 14.22 -9.30 -1.05
N GLU A 502 13.04 -8.86 -0.61
CA GLU A 502 12.70 -8.63 0.80
C GLU A 502 12.30 -9.93 1.50
N ASN A 503 13.00 -10.34 2.57
CA ASN A 503 12.63 -11.54 3.31
C ASN A 503 12.88 -11.44 4.83
N GLY A 504 12.00 -12.05 5.61
CA GLY A 504 12.10 -12.21 7.07
C GLY A 504 13.07 -13.32 7.52
N ALA A 505 13.92 -13.82 6.61
CA ALA A 505 15.03 -14.74 6.87
C ALA A 505 16.39 -14.16 6.41
N GLY A 506 16.43 -12.87 6.06
CA GLY A 506 17.58 -12.19 5.43
C GLY A 506 17.32 -11.91 3.94
N SER A 507 17.65 -10.69 3.51
CA SER A 507 17.35 -10.21 2.16
C SER A 507 18.47 -10.56 1.17
N LYS A 508 18.21 -10.38 -0.14
CA LYS A 508 19.20 -10.59 -1.21
C LYS A 508 19.07 -9.52 -2.29
N ILE A 509 20.12 -9.29 -3.07
CA ILE A 509 20.04 -8.63 -4.37
C ILE A 509 20.30 -9.69 -5.45
N ALA A 510 19.42 -9.75 -6.44
CA ALA A 510 19.58 -10.56 -7.64
C ALA A 510 19.84 -9.68 -8.87
N ARG A 511 20.42 -10.26 -9.93
CA ARG A 511 20.59 -9.63 -11.24
C ARG A 511 20.01 -10.51 -12.34
N LEU A 512 19.31 -9.89 -13.28
CA LEU A 512 18.92 -10.51 -14.55
C LEU A 512 20.06 -10.30 -15.55
N MET A 513 20.63 -11.40 -16.05
CA MET A 513 21.70 -11.37 -17.05
C MET A 513 21.16 -11.92 -18.38
N PRO A 514 21.38 -11.24 -19.53
CA PRO A 514 20.95 -11.74 -20.83
C PRO A 514 21.45 -13.16 -21.11
N GLY A 515 20.51 -14.04 -21.45
CA GLY A 515 20.79 -15.41 -21.83
C GLY A 515 21.29 -15.47 -23.26
N SER A 516 22.44 -16.10 -23.48
CA SER A 516 22.91 -16.39 -24.83
C SER A 516 21.99 -17.42 -25.49
N VAL A 517 21.21 -16.99 -26.49
CA VAL A 517 20.38 -17.89 -27.29
C VAL A 517 21.30 -18.74 -28.18
N GLU A 518 21.59 -19.97 -27.73
CA GLU A 518 22.04 -21.03 -28.65
C GLU A 518 20.86 -21.38 -29.58
N VAL A 519 20.74 -20.66 -30.69
CA VAL A 519 19.81 -20.99 -31.76
C VAL A 519 20.20 -22.33 -32.34
N ALA A 520 19.42 -23.37 -32.06
CA ALA A 520 19.57 -24.67 -32.70
C ALA A 520 19.20 -24.58 -34.19
N GLU A 521 20.15 -24.90 -35.08
CA GLU A 521 19.98 -24.97 -36.54
C GLU A 521 19.10 -26.15 -37.01
#